data_AF-E9Q630-F1
#
_entry.id   AF-E9Q630-F1
#
_cell.length_a   1.000
_cell.length_b   1.000
_cell.length_c   1.000
_cell.angle_alpha   90.00
_cell.angle_beta   90.00
_cell.angle_gamma   90.00
#
_symmetry.space_group_name_H-M   'P 1'
#
loop_
_entity.id
_entity.type
_entity.pdbx_description
1 polymer ?
#
loop_
_entity_poly.entity_id
_entity_poly.type
_entity_poly.pdbx_seq_one_letter_code
_entity_poly.pdbx_strand_id
1 'polypeptide(L)'
;MKMGHFEMVTTLLAAAVLMDIFQVKAEVLDMAENAFDDEYLKCKSRMESKYIPQMKREEWANDALLRMVWDNAEIQWEARKAQLFLPRNFKDTYGIALTAYVNEAQEQ
;
A
#
# COMPACT_ATOMS: atom_id res chain seq x y z
N MET A 1 -15.13 -45.82 29.86
CA MET A 1 -13.65 -45.74 29.77
C MET A 1 -13.23 -44.33 30.15
N LYS A 2 -12.34 -44.15 31.14
CA LYS A 2 -11.73 -42.84 31.43
C LYS A 2 -10.55 -42.67 30.48
N MET A 3 -10.56 -41.61 29.69
CA MET A 3 -9.43 -41.23 28.84
C MET A 3 -8.20 -41.00 29.71
N GLY A 4 -7.04 -41.53 29.33
CA GLY A 4 -5.80 -41.28 30.05
C GLY A 4 -5.41 -39.79 29.96
N HIS A 5 -4.69 -39.27 30.96
CA HIS A 5 -4.24 -37.88 30.95
C HIS A 5 -3.41 -37.54 29.71
N PHE A 6 -2.54 -38.47 29.29
CA PHE A 6 -1.75 -38.32 28.07
C PHE A 6 -2.62 -38.25 26.80
N GLU A 7 -3.60 -39.15 26.68
CA GLU A 7 -4.54 -39.17 25.55
C GLU A 7 -5.37 -37.89 25.47
N MET A 8 -5.81 -37.37 26.62
CA MET A 8 -6.52 -36.10 26.74
C MET A 8 -5.65 -34.92 26.31
N VAL A 9 -4.38 -34.89 26.72
CA VAL A 9 -3.43 -33.83 26.32
C VAL A 9 -3.19 -33.89 24.81
N THR A 10 -2.95 -35.09 24.26
CA THR A 10 -2.73 -35.24 22.81
C THR A 10 -3.96 -34.90 21.98
N THR A 11 -5.17 -35.23 22.44
CA THR A 11 -6.41 -34.89 21.72
C THR A 11 -6.70 -33.40 21.78
N LEU A 12 -6.47 -32.73 22.91
CA LEU A 12 -6.60 -31.29 23.03
C LEU A 12 -5.55 -30.54 22.18
N LEU A 13 -4.31 -31.02 22.16
CA LEU A 13 -3.25 -30.44 21.32
C LEU A 13 -3.56 -30.64 19.83
N ALA A 14 -4.03 -31.82 19.43
CA ALA A 14 -4.45 -32.07 18.05
C ALA A 14 -5.64 -31.17 17.65
N ALA A 15 -6.63 -31.00 18.53
CA ALA A 15 -7.75 -30.10 18.29
C ALA A 15 -7.31 -28.63 18.20
N ALA A 16 -6.41 -28.18 19.08
CA ALA A 16 -5.82 -26.84 19.03
C ALA A 16 -5.05 -26.63 17.73
N VAL A 17 -4.17 -27.56 17.33
CA VAL A 17 -3.45 -27.49 16.06
C VAL A 17 -4.40 -27.48 14.86
N LEU A 18 -5.47 -28.30 14.86
CA LEU A 18 -6.45 -28.31 13.77
C LEU A 18 -7.32 -27.04 13.70
N MET A 19 -7.53 -26.36 14.83
CA MET A 19 -8.29 -25.10 14.91
C MET A 19 -7.40 -23.86 14.75
N ASP A 20 -6.08 -23.97 15.04
CA ASP A 20 -5.05 -22.92 14.95
C ASP A 20 -4.24 -22.97 13.64
N ILE A 21 -4.39 -23.99 12.78
CA ILE A 21 -3.96 -23.86 11.39
C ILE A 21 -4.83 -22.76 10.81
N PHE A 22 -4.25 -21.56 10.82
CA PHE A 22 -4.80 -20.34 10.26
C PHE A 22 -5.63 -20.70 9.04
N GLN A 23 -6.88 -20.24 9.04
CA GLN A 23 -7.63 -20.11 7.80
C GLN A 23 -6.81 -19.20 6.89
N VAL A 24 -5.86 -19.77 6.16
CA VAL A 24 -5.16 -19.10 5.08
C VAL A 24 -6.28 -18.77 4.12
N LYS A 25 -6.70 -17.50 4.15
CA LYS A 25 -7.49 -16.95 3.06
C LYS A 25 -6.59 -17.04 1.83
N ALA A 26 -6.72 -18.12 1.10
CA ALA A 26 -6.15 -18.24 -0.21
C ALA A 26 -6.95 -17.30 -1.11
N GLU A 27 -6.35 -16.18 -1.47
CA GLU A 27 -6.85 -15.39 -2.58
C GLU A 27 -6.37 -16.06 -3.87
N VAL A 28 -7.29 -16.27 -4.80
CA VAL A 28 -6.95 -16.84 -6.11
C VAL A 28 -6.28 -15.74 -6.89
N LEU A 29 -5.00 -15.94 -7.23
CA LEU A 29 -4.30 -15.03 -8.12
C LEU A 29 -4.95 -15.07 -9.51
N ASP A 30 -5.29 -13.90 -10.03
CA ASP A 30 -5.83 -13.71 -11.36
C ASP A 30 -5.02 -12.63 -12.11
N MET A 31 -5.55 -12.14 -13.23
CA MET A 31 -4.92 -11.08 -14.02
C MET A 31 -5.25 -9.67 -13.51
N ALA A 32 -5.85 -9.55 -12.32
CA ALA A 32 -6.30 -8.30 -11.71
C ALA A 32 -7.20 -7.48 -12.64
N GLU A 33 -8.19 -8.09 -13.29
CA GLU A 33 -9.02 -7.46 -14.33
C GLU A 33 -9.77 -6.18 -13.86
N ASN A 34 -9.92 -6.00 -12.55
CA ASN A 34 -10.57 -4.82 -11.95
C ASN A 34 -9.57 -3.76 -11.46
N ALA A 35 -8.27 -3.95 -11.63
CA ALA A 35 -7.25 -2.99 -11.23
C ALA A 35 -7.18 -1.81 -12.20
N PHE A 36 -6.81 -0.65 -11.67
CA PHE A 36 -6.42 0.50 -12.50
C PHE A 36 -4.90 0.40 -12.77
N ASP A 37 -4.54 0.00 -13.98
CA ASP A 37 -3.18 -0.38 -14.39
C ASP A 37 -2.57 0.54 -15.48
N ASP A 38 -3.01 1.81 -15.53
CA ASP A 38 -2.59 2.77 -16.57
C ASP A 38 -1.06 3.02 -16.55
N GLU A 39 -0.41 2.73 -17.69
CA GLU A 39 1.02 2.99 -17.93
C GLU A 39 1.30 4.42 -18.44
N TYR A 40 0.25 5.20 -18.74
CA TYR A 40 0.32 6.56 -19.26
C TYR A 40 1.10 6.73 -20.58
N LEU A 41 1.12 5.68 -21.41
CA LEU A 41 1.81 5.67 -22.69
C LEU A 41 1.26 6.76 -23.63
N LYS A 42 2.17 7.55 -24.22
CA LYS A 42 1.87 8.66 -25.16
C LYS A 42 1.00 9.80 -24.58
N CYS A 43 0.60 9.76 -23.31
CA CYS A 43 -0.23 10.80 -22.68
C CYS A 43 0.46 11.57 -21.54
N LYS A 44 1.67 11.17 -21.12
CA LYS A 44 2.45 11.81 -20.03
C LYS A 44 2.36 13.34 -19.98
N SER A 45 2.71 14.02 -21.07
CA SER A 45 2.74 15.50 -21.08
C SER A 45 1.35 16.10 -20.87
N ARG A 46 0.30 15.46 -21.39
CA ARG A 46 -1.09 15.88 -21.21
C ARG A 46 -1.59 15.58 -19.80
N MET A 47 -1.19 14.45 -19.22
CA MET A 47 -1.48 14.13 -17.82
C MET A 47 -0.91 15.20 -16.89
N GLU A 48 0.38 15.52 -17.03
CA GLU A 48 1.04 16.48 -16.15
C GLU A 48 0.50 17.91 -16.27
N SER A 49 0.19 18.36 -17.49
CA SER A 49 -0.24 19.75 -17.72
C SER A 49 -1.73 19.98 -17.50
N LYS A 50 -2.58 18.99 -17.79
CA LYS A 50 -4.03 19.17 -17.82
C LYS A 50 -4.76 18.39 -16.74
N TYR A 51 -4.46 17.10 -16.60
CA TYR A 51 -5.30 16.21 -15.79
C TYR A 51 -4.90 16.17 -14.33
N ILE A 52 -3.60 16.04 -14.02
CA ILE A 52 -3.11 15.99 -12.63
C ILE A 52 -3.55 17.22 -11.82
N PRO A 53 -3.47 18.48 -12.32
CA PRO A 53 -3.94 19.63 -11.56
C PRO A 53 -5.44 19.60 -11.25
N GLN A 54 -6.25 19.06 -12.17
CA GLN A 54 -7.68 18.91 -11.96
C GLN A 54 -7.98 17.78 -10.96
N MET A 55 -7.45 16.59 -11.20
CA MET A 55 -7.62 15.41 -10.34
C MET A 55 -7.19 15.71 -8.92
N LYS A 56 -6.02 16.34 -8.74
CA LYS A 56 -5.53 16.74 -7.42
C LYS A 56 -6.51 17.63 -6.67
N ARG A 57 -7.16 18.60 -7.35
CA ARG A 57 -8.18 19.45 -6.71
C ARG A 57 -9.42 18.66 -6.29
N GLU A 58 -9.87 17.75 -7.16
CA GLU A 58 -11.06 16.93 -6.92
C GLU A 58 -10.81 15.91 -5.81
N GLU A 59 -9.69 15.21 -5.83
CA GLU A 59 -9.30 14.24 -4.80
C GLU A 59 -9.06 14.92 -3.46
N TRP A 60 -8.33 16.04 -3.42
CA TRP A 60 -8.12 16.79 -2.18
C TRP A 60 -9.42 17.33 -1.56
N ALA A 61 -10.42 17.66 -2.38
CA ALA A 61 -11.72 18.10 -1.87
C ALA A 61 -12.50 16.95 -1.19
N ASN A 62 -12.28 15.71 -1.63
CA ASN A 62 -13.07 14.55 -1.23
C ASN A 62 -12.34 13.59 -0.27
N ASP A 63 -11.01 13.67 -0.19
CA ASP A 63 -10.19 12.76 0.61
C ASP A 63 -9.30 13.54 1.60
N ALA A 64 -9.69 13.49 2.87
CA ALA A 64 -8.93 14.12 3.96
C ALA A 64 -7.68 13.31 4.36
N LEU A 65 -7.73 11.98 4.22
CA LEU A 65 -6.59 11.12 4.53
C LEU A 65 -5.48 11.36 3.51
N LEU A 66 -5.81 11.37 2.22
CA LEU A 66 -4.87 11.67 1.15
C LEU A 66 -4.13 12.99 1.39
N ARG A 67 -4.85 14.05 1.81
CA ARG A 67 -4.23 15.34 2.13
C ARG A 67 -3.23 15.24 3.26
N MET A 68 -3.63 14.62 4.38
CA MET A 68 -2.76 14.46 5.54
C MET A 68 -1.49 13.67 5.22
N VAL A 69 -1.65 12.54 4.51
CA VAL A 69 -0.53 11.71 4.05
C VAL A 69 0.39 12.49 3.12
N TRP A 70 -0.18 13.23 2.17
CA TRP A 70 0.57 14.03 1.22
C TRP A 70 1.39 15.14 1.92
N ASP A 71 0.79 15.86 2.87
CA ASP A 71 1.45 16.93 3.61
C ASP A 71 2.62 16.38 4.45
N ASN A 72 2.45 15.23 5.10
CA ASN A 72 3.54 14.56 5.83
C ASN A 72 4.65 14.10 4.88
N ALA A 73 4.30 13.50 3.74
CA ALA A 73 5.25 13.06 2.73
C ALA A 73 6.05 14.22 2.12
N GLU A 74 5.45 15.41 1.97
CA GLU A 74 6.13 16.62 1.52
C GLU A 74 7.24 17.03 2.49
N ILE A 75 6.95 17.09 3.80
CA ILE A 75 7.94 17.42 4.83
C ILE A 75 9.12 16.43 4.79
N GLN A 76 8.83 15.14 4.67
CA GLN A 76 9.87 14.11 4.64
C GLN A 76 10.67 14.10 3.34
N TRP A 77 10.03 14.37 2.20
CA TRP A 77 10.71 14.52 0.91
C TRP A 77 11.69 15.68 0.95
N GLU A 78 11.27 16.86 1.43
CA GLU A 78 12.13 18.04 1.51
C GLU A 78 13.37 17.80 2.38
N ALA A 79 13.24 17.06 3.49
CA ALA A 79 14.35 16.73 4.38
C ALA A 79 15.40 15.81 3.72
N ARG A 80 15.01 15.02 2.70
CA ARG A 80 15.84 13.95 2.13
C ARG A 80 16.32 14.26 0.71
N LYS A 81 15.57 15.03 -0.08
CA LYS A 81 15.79 15.19 -1.53
C LYS A 81 17.18 15.73 -1.90
N ALA A 82 17.76 16.59 -1.06
CA ALA A 82 19.09 17.15 -1.27
C ALA A 82 20.22 16.10 -1.20
N GLN A 83 19.96 14.94 -0.60
CA GLN A 83 20.93 13.85 -0.44
C GLN A 83 20.80 12.78 -1.55
N LEU A 84 19.84 12.93 -2.47
CA LEU A 84 19.52 11.95 -3.49
C LEU A 84 20.03 12.37 -4.87
N PHE A 85 20.51 11.40 -5.64
CA PHE A 85 20.80 11.59 -7.06
C PHE A 85 19.57 11.20 -7.88
N LEU A 86 18.87 12.20 -8.42
CA LEU A 86 17.62 12.01 -9.13
C LEU A 86 17.80 12.09 -10.66
N PRO A 87 16.99 11.35 -11.44
CA PRO A 87 16.98 11.48 -12.89
C PRO A 87 16.71 12.92 -13.34
N ARG A 88 17.18 13.28 -14.53
CA ARG A 88 16.91 14.59 -15.12
C ARG A 88 15.39 14.78 -15.30
N ASN A 89 14.89 15.95 -14.92
CA ASN A 89 13.46 16.32 -14.92
C ASN A 89 12.58 15.54 -13.92
N PHE A 90 13.18 14.88 -12.92
CA PHE A 90 12.42 14.38 -11.79
C PHE A 90 11.84 15.55 -10.99
N LYS A 91 10.53 15.53 -10.75
CA LYS A 91 9.79 16.59 -10.05
C LYS A 91 9.54 16.20 -8.60
N ASP A 92 9.47 17.20 -7.72
CA ASP A 92 9.17 16.98 -6.30
C ASP A 92 7.87 16.18 -6.12
N THR A 93 6.84 16.42 -6.93
CA THR A 93 5.58 15.66 -6.88
C THR A 93 5.75 14.15 -7.05
N TYR A 94 6.74 13.69 -7.82
CA TYR A 94 7.00 12.26 -7.95
C TYR A 94 7.67 11.68 -6.70
N GLY A 95 8.60 12.44 -6.11
CA GLY A 95 9.28 12.07 -4.87
C GLY A 95 8.34 12.04 -3.68
N ILE A 96 7.43 13.02 -3.59
CA ILE A 96 6.40 13.07 -2.56
C ILE A 96 5.45 11.87 -2.68
N ALA A 97 4.98 11.54 -3.88
CA ALA A 97 4.11 10.39 -4.09
C ALA A 97 4.78 9.06 -3.67
N LEU A 98 6.06 8.87 -4.01
CA LEU A 98 6.83 7.70 -3.55
C LEU A 98 7.02 7.69 -2.03
N THR A 99 7.32 8.84 -1.44
CA THR A 99 7.50 8.98 0.01
C THR A 99 6.21 8.64 0.75
N ALA A 100 5.06 9.15 0.28
CA ALA A 100 3.74 8.83 0.80
C ALA A 100 3.48 7.33 0.76
N TYR A 101 3.61 6.70 -0.41
CA TYR A 101 3.34 5.27 -0.56
C TYR A 101 4.20 4.40 0.35
N VAL A 102 5.51 4.67 0.42
CA VAL A 102 6.43 3.87 1.25
C VAL A 102 6.15 4.04 2.74
N ASN A 103 5.85 5.27 3.19
CA ASN A 103 5.55 5.51 4.61
C ASN A 103 4.28 4.77 5.04
N GLU A 104 3.19 4.92 4.29
CA GLU A 104 1.91 4.26 4.63
C GLU A 104 2.01 2.73 4.53
N ALA A 105 2.80 2.21 3.58
CA ALA A 105 3.03 0.77 3.46
C ALA A 105 3.84 0.18 4.63
N GLN A 106 4.64 0.99 5.34
CA GLN A 106 5.38 0.55 6.52
C GLN A 106 4.53 0.56 7.81
N GLU A 107 3.41 1.28 7.81
CA GLU A 107 2.49 1.38 8.94
C GLU A 107 1.43 0.27 8.96
N GLN A 108 1.34 -0.55 7.91
CA GLN A 108 0.43 -1.70 7.78
C GLN A 108 1.09 -3.02 8.15
#